data_AF-A0A6N6JT28-F1
#
_entry.id   AF-A0A6N6JT28-F1
#
_cell.length_a   1.000
_cell.length_b   1.000
_cell.length_c   1.000
_cell.angle_alpha   90.00
_cell.angle_beta   90.00
_cell.angle_gamma   90.00
#
_symmetry.space_group_name_H-M   'P 1'
#
loop_
_entity.id
_entity.type
_entity.pdbx_description
1 polymer ?
#
loop_
_entity_poly.entity_id
_entity_poly.type
_entity_poly.pdbx_seq_one_letter_code
_entity_poly.pdbx_strand_id
1 'polypeptide(L)'
;MAHANRLDAREIPHEQRIDRIFERLRALKPREELELVAPHHPEPLLKKIIETFPRQFDFSPVQKGPVTWRYLFRARPGKDPRNVNDYLAWDHDRLDQLMEKATKQAQAGIWAEAAALAAEFKEGLFRQRQEARRVRALQGHPVGRAG
;
A
#
# COMPACT_ATOMS: atom_id res chain seq x y z
N MET A 1 -16.60 -13.64 16.44
CA MET A 1 -16.29 -14.67 15.42
C MET A 1 -14.80 -14.96 15.49
N ALA A 2 -14.38 -16.22 15.58
CA ALA A 2 -12.97 -16.57 15.52
C ALA A 2 -12.51 -16.50 14.06
N HIS A 3 -11.49 -15.71 13.74
CA HIS A 3 -10.88 -15.76 12.43
C HIS A 3 -10.15 -17.11 12.31
N ALA A 4 -10.42 -17.87 11.24
CA ALA A 4 -9.81 -19.19 11.02
C ALA A 4 -8.26 -19.14 10.95
N ASN A 5 -7.71 -17.93 10.78
CA ASN A 5 -6.29 -17.69 10.65
C ASN A 5 -5.88 -16.54 11.60
N ARG A 6 -5.42 -16.90 12.79
CA ARG A 6 -4.97 -15.97 13.84
C ARG A 6 -3.50 -16.22 14.18
N LEU A 7 -2.74 -15.15 14.35
CA LEU A 7 -1.35 -15.17 14.80
C LEU A 7 -1.20 -14.31 16.05
N ASP A 8 -0.86 -14.93 17.16
CA ASP A 8 -0.61 -14.23 18.42
C ASP A 8 0.89 -13.91 18.56
N ALA A 9 1.26 -12.66 18.30
CA ALA A 9 2.66 -12.24 18.35
C ALA A 9 3.24 -12.25 19.78
N ARG A 10 2.38 -12.34 20.81
CA ARG A 10 2.79 -12.43 22.22
C ARG A 10 3.42 -13.78 22.55
N GLU A 11 3.05 -14.81 21.80
CA GLU A 11 3.57 -16.18 21.95
C GLU A 11 4.86 -16.40 21.15
N ILE A 12 5.27 -15.42 20.33
CA ILE A 12 6.46 -15.49 19.48
C ILE A 12 7.59 -14.70 20.15
N PRO A 13 8.80 -15.30 20.28
CA PRO A 13 10.00 -14.61 20.71
C PRO A 13 10.23 -13.32 19.90
N HIS A 14 10.65 -12.25 20.57
CA HIS A 14 10.70 -10.92 19.97
C HIS A 14 11.58 -10.88 18.71
N GLU A 15 12.72 -11.57 18.76
CA GLU A 15 13.69 -11.65 17.68
C GLU A 15 13.18 -12.40 16.43
N GLN A 16 12.20 -13.29 16.58
CA GLN A 16 11.60 -14.05 15.47
C GLN A 16 10.27 -13.46 15.00
N ARG A 17 9.70 -12.53 15.77
CA ARG A 17 8.32 -12.05 15.59
C ARG A 17 8.08 -11.45 14.22
N ILE A 18 8.98 -10.60 13.75
CA ILE A 18 8.84 -9.93 12.45
C ILE A 18 8.84 -10.95 11.32
N ASP A 19 9.82 -11.86 11.33
CA ASP A 19 9.98 -12.87 10.29
C ASP A 19 8.76 -13.80 10.24
N ARG A 20 8.29 -14.27 11.39
CA ARG A 20 7.08 -15.10 11.47
C ARG A 20 5.83 -14.39 10.97
N ILE A 21 5.64 -13.11 11.31
CA ILE A 21 4.52 -12.32 10.81
C ILE A 21 4.61 -12.19 9.27
N PHE A 22 5.81 -11.94 8.75
CA PHE A 22 6.03 -11.76 7.31
C PHE A 22 5.83 -13.07 6.54
N GLU A 23 6.29 -14.20 7.08
CA GLU A 23 6.01 -15.53 6.54
C GLU A 23 4.51 -15.78 6.44
N ARG A 24 3.75 -15.49 7.51
CA ARG A 24 2.30 -15.70 7.54
C ARG A 24 1.57 -14.79 6.56
N LEU A 25 1.99 -13.53 6.43
CA LEU A 25 1.43 -12.61 5.45
C LEU A 25 1.70 -13.08 4.01
N ARG A 26 2.93 -13.51 3.69
CA ARG A 26 3.28 -14.04 2.36
C ARG A 26 2.48 -15.28 1.98
N ALA A 27 2.10 -16.10 2.95
CA ALA A 27 1.35 -17.32 2.72
C ALA A 27 -0.15 -17.07 2.43
N LEU A 28 -0.66 -15.86 2.66
CA LEU A 28 -2.06 -15.54 2.39
C LEU A 28 -2.36 -15.54 0.89
N LYS A 29 -3.41 -16.26 0.50
CA LYS A 29 -3.97 -16.19 -0.84
C LYS A 29 -4.84 -14.94 -0.99
N PRO A 30 -5.10 -14.47 -2.22
CA PRO A 30 -6.10 -13.44 -2.50
C PRO A 30 -7.39 -13.58 -1.67
N ARG A 31 -7.79 -12.50 -1.00
CA ARG A 31 -8.99 -12.40 -0.14
C ARG A 31 -8.94 -13.17 1.18
N GLU A 32 -7.86 -13.91 1.46
CA GLU A 32 -7.67 -14.50 2.78
C GLU A 32 -7.32 -13.44 3.82
N GLU A 33 -7.58 -13.79 5.07
CA GLU A 33 -7.41 -12.91 6.21
C GLU A 33 -6.42 -13.49 7.21
N LEU A 34 -5.79 -12.61 7.99
CA LEU A 34 -4.98 -12.93 9.15
C LEU A 34 -5.30 -11.95 10.28
N GLU A 35 -5.76 -12.47 11.41
CA GLU A 35 -5.85 -11.68 12.63
C GLU A 35 -4.49 -11.70 13.36
N LEU A 36 -3.86 -10.54 13.46
CA LEU A 36 -2.65 -10.34 14.24
C LEU A 36 -3.02 -9.84 15.63
N VAL A 37 -2.54 -10.52 16.67
CA VAL A 37 -2.66 -10.08 18.07
C VAL A 37 -1.31 -9.59 18.58
N ALA A 38 -1.30 -8.39 19.15
CA ALA A 38 -0.10 -7.73 19.65
C ALA A 38 -0.27 -7.25 21.11
N PRO A 39 0.82 -7.22 21.90
CA PRO A 39 0.76 -6.78 23.31
C PRO A 39 0.54 -5.26 23.45
N HIS A 40 0.87 -4.48 22.42
CA HIS A 40 0.70 -3.03 22.36
C HIS A 40 0.40 -2.60 20.92
N HIS A 41 0.16 -1.30 20.71
CA HIS A 41 -0.02 -0.73 19.38
C HIS A 41 1.23 -1.01 18.51
N PRO A 42 1.12 -1.71 17.36
CA PRO A 42 2.27 -2.17 16.59
C PRO A 42 2.65 -1.20 15.46
N GLU A 43 2.71 0.11 15.73
CA GLU A 43 2.96 1.13 14.69
C GLU A 43 4.25 0.88 13.86
N PRO A 44 5.42 0.57 14.45
CA PRO A 44 6.62 0.30 13.67
C PRO A 44 6.49 -0.94 12.76
N LEU A 45 5.73 -1.94 13.20
CA LEU A 45 5.45 -3.14 12.39
C LEU A 45 4.54 -2.79 11.21
N LEU A 46 3.49 -1.99 11.42
CA LEU A 46 2.59 -1.57 10.35
C LEU A 46 3.35 -0.82 9.25
N LYS A 47 4.25 0.10 9.61
CA LYS A 47 5.13 0.77 8.64
C LYS A 47 5.98 -0.22 7.84
N LYS A 48 6.67 -1.14 8.51
CA LYS A 48 7.48 -2.18 7.84
C LYS A 48 6.65 -3.07 6.90
N ILE A 49 5.41 -3.40 7.27
CA ILE A 49 4.51 -4.19 6.42
C ILE A 49 4.13 -3.39 5.16
N ILE A 50 3.78 -2.11 5.30
CA ILE A 50 3.44 -1.25 4.16
C ILE A 50 4.63 -1.11 3.20
N GLU A 51 5.84 -0.93 3.74
CA GLU A 51 7.10 -0.84 2.97
C GLU A 51 7.44 -2.15 2.26
N THR A 52 7.30 -3.28 2.94
CA THR A 52 7.69 -4.60 2.41
C THR A 52 6.65 -5.17 1.44
N PHE A 53 5.38 -4.94 1.71
CA PHE A 53 4.25 -5.50 0.98
C PHE A 53 3.37 -4.40 0.38
N PRO A 54 3.92 -3.53 -0.48
CA PRO A 54 3.20 -2.38 -1.00
C PRO A 54 1.95 -2.84 -1.74
N ARG A 55 0.79 -2.36 -1.28
CA ARG A 55 -0.52 -2.64 -1.89
C ARG A 55 -0.89 -4.13 -1.92
N GLN A 56 -0.38 -4.95 -1.02
CA GLN A 56 -0.74 -6.38 -0.97
C GLN A 56 -1.78 -6.70 0.10
N PHE A 57 -1.89 -5.86 1.14
CA PHE A 57 -2.82 -6.06 2.24
C PHE A 57 -3.63 -4.81 2.52
N ASP A 58 -4.89 -5.01 2.86
CA ASP A 58 -5.67 -4.04 3.62
C ASP A 58 -5.57 -4.43 5.09
N PHE A 59 -5.49 -3.46 5.99
CA PHE A 59 -5.51 -3.74 7.42
C PHE A 59 -6.49 -2.84 8.15
N SER A 60 -7.10 -3.37 9.20
CA SER A 60 -8.04 -2.62 10.02
C SER A 60 -7.89 -3.02 11.48
N PRO A 61 -7.88 -2.06 12.43
CA PRO A 61 -7.87 -2.38 13.85
C PRO A 61 -9.23 -2.99 14.24
N VAL A 62 -9.22 -4.19 14.79
CA VAL A 62 -10.43 -4.87 15.31
C VAL A 62 -10.52 -4.83 16.83
N GLN A 63 -9.42 -4.54 17.53
CA GLN A 63 -9.40 -4.21 18.96
C GLN A 63 -8.24 -3.27 19.27
N LYS A 64 -8.49 -2.23 20.06
CA LYS A 64 -7.51 -1.21 20.44
C LYS A 64 -7.34 -1.15 21.96
N GLY A 65 -6.50 -2.03 22.51
CA GLY A 65 -5.95 -1.91 23.86
C GLY A 65 -6.97 -1.84 25.01
N PRO A 66 -6.51 -1.61 26.26
CA PRO A 66 -5.11 -1.34 26.63
C PRO A 66 -4.22 -2.58 26.72
N VAL A 67 -4.78 -3.77 26.99
CA VAL A 67 -4.03 -5.01 27.24
C VAL A 67 -3.75 -5.82 25.96
N THR A 68 -4.58 -5.66 24.94
CA THR A 68 -4.47 -6.44 23.71
C THR A 68 -4.91 -5.63 22.51
N TRP A 69 -4.07 -5.63 21.49
CA TRP A 69 -4.33 -4.99 20.21
C TRP A 69 -4.54 -6.07 19.16
N ARG A 70 -5.58 -5.93 18.34
CA ARG A 70 -5.87 -6.85 17.26
C ARG A 70 -6.05 -6.11 15.95
N TYR A 71 -5.41 -6.62 14.92
CA TYR A 71 -5.50 -6.09 13.56
C TYR A 71 -5.92 -7.22 12.62
N LEU A 72 -6.89 -6.94 11.77
CA LEU A 72 -7.26 -7.84 10.68
C LEU A 72 -6.54 -7.39 9.42
N PHE A 73 -5.68 -8.25 8.90
CA PHE A 73 -5.08 -8.10 7.58
C PHE A 73 -5.88 -8.91 6.59
N ARG A 74 -6.15 -8.35 5.41
CA ARG A 74 -6.80 -9.04 4.29
C ARG A 74 -5.91 -8.92 3.07
N ALA A 75 -5.54 -10.05 2.49
CA ALA A 75 -4.79 -10.11 1.24
C ALA A 75 -5.65 -9.60 0.09
N ARG A 76 -5.09 -8.70 -0.71
CA ARG A 76 -5.82 -8.11 -1.84
C ARG A 76 -5.83 -9.06 -3.04
N PRO A 77 -6.93 -9.11 -3.80
CA PRO A 77 -7.00 -9.88 -5.04
C PRO A 77 -6.16 -9.30 -6.19
N GLY A 78 -5.72 -8.05 -6.08
CA GLY A 78 -4.84 -7.40 -7.06
C GLY A 78 -4.03 -6.26 -6.42
N LYS A 79 -2.92 -5.88 -7.09
CA LYS A 79 -2.08 -4.74 -6.70
C LYS A 79 -2.61 -3.39 -7.19
N ASP A 80 -3.69 -3.42 -7.97
CA ASP A 80 -4.34 -2.20 -8.46
C ASP A 80 -5.14 -1.48 -7.36
N PRO A 81 -5.10 -0.14 -7.33
CA PRO A 81 -5.89 0.66 -6.39
C PRO A 81 -7.39 0.55 -6.65
N ARG A 82 -8.15 0.72 -5.57
CA ARG A 82 -9.60 0.47 -5.52
C ARG A 82 -10.43 1.56 -6.19
N ASN A 83 -9.91 2.77 -6.29
CA ASN A 83 -10.54 3.89 -6.97
C ASN A 83 -9.48 4.89 -7.47
N VAL A 84 -9.90 5.84 -8.31
CA VAL A 84 -9.01 6.84 -8.90
C VAL A 84 -8.34 7.72 -7.83
N ASN A 85 -9.01 8.01 -6.72
CA ASN A 85 -8.43 8.81 -5.63
C ASN A 85 -7.28 8.07 -4.92
N ASP A 86 -7.46 6.78 -4.65
CA ASP A 86 -6.42 5.91 -4.09
C ASP A 86 -5.26 5.69 -5.09
N TYR A 87 -5.56 5.67 -6.40
CA TYR A 87 -4.54 5.63 -7.46
C TYR A 87 -3.74 6.93 -7.51
N LEU A 88 -4.41 8.07 -7.51
CA LEU A 88 -3.77 9.39 -7.63
C LEU A 88 -2.93 9.73 -6.41
N ALA A 89 -3.42 9.46 -5.20
CA ALA A 89 -2.66 9.69 -3.97
C ALA A 89 -1.39 8.82 -3.91
N TRP A 90 -1.51 7.53 -4.26
CA TRP A 90 -0.36 6.63 -4.28
C TRP A 90 0.63 6.93 -5.43
N ASP A 91 0.13 7.24 -6.62
CA ASP A 91 0.99 7.56 -7.75
C ASP A 91 1.73 8.89 -7.51
N HIS A 92 1.15 9.82 -6.75
CA HIS A 92 1.85 11.02 -6.28
C HIS A 92 3.03 10.68 -5.36
N ASP A 93 2.81 9.92 -4.29
CA ASP A 93 3.89 9.51 -3.37
C ASP A 93 5.00 8.73 -4.09
N ARG A 94 4.63 7.89 -5.06
CA ARG A 94 5.60 7.15 -5.90
C ARG A 94 6.39 8.08 -6.80
N LEU A 95 5.72 9.06 -7.44
CA LEU A 95 6.36 10.03 -8.31
C LEU A 95 7.35 10.90 -7.53
N ASP A 96 7.01 11.33 -6.31
CA ASP A 96 7.92 12.07 -5.43
C ASP A 96 9.16 11.25 -5.10
N GLN A 97 9.02 9.96 -4.76
CA GLN A 97 10.15 9.07 -4.52
C GLN A 97 11.02 8.84 -5.77
N LEU A 98 10.42 8.70 -6.95
CA LEU A 98 11.16 8.55 -8.20
C LEU A 98 11.96 9.82 -8.53
N MET A 99 11.36 11.00 -8.31
CA MET A 99 12.03 12.29 -8.48
C MET A 99 13.19 12.46 -7.49
N GLU A 100 12.98 12.13 -6.21
CA GLU A 100 14.02 12.22 -5.18
C GLU A 100 15.21 11.30 -5.52
N LYS A 101 14.94 10.05 -5.93
CA LYS A 101 15.99 9.10 -6.34
C LYS A 101 16.72 9.56 -7.58
N ALA A 102 16.01 10.02 -8.61
CA ALA A 102 16.63 10.53 -9.84
C ALA A 102 17.56 11.72 -9.53
N THR A 103 17.12 12.61 -8.65
CA THR A 103 17.91 13.77 -8.20
C THR A 103 19.16 13.36 -7.44
N LYS A 104 19.06 12.39 -6.51
CA LYS A 104 20.21 11.85 -5.78
C LYS A 104 21.24 11.20 -6.72
N GLN A 105 20.79 10.41 -7.70
CA GLN A 105 21.70 9.78 -8.67
C GLN A 105 22.35 10.81 -9.59
N ALA A 106 21.63 11.85 -10.01
CA ALA A 106 22.20 12.94 -10.80
C ALA A 106 23.27 13.72 -10.00
N GLN A 107 23.00 14.01 -8.72
CA GLN A 107 23.97 14.66 -7.82
C GLN A 107 25.21 13.78 -7.57
N ALA A 108 25.03 12.46 -7.55
CA ALA A 108 26.12 11.49 -7.47
C ALA A 108 26.87 11.28 -8.81
N GLY A 109 26.45 11.95 -9.89
CA GLY A 109 27.04 11.81 -11.22
C GLY A 109 26.65 10.51 -11.96
N ILE A 110 25.71 9.73 -11.43
CA ILE A 110 25.23 8.46 -11.99
C ILE A 110 24.08 8.74 -12.97
N TRP A 111 24.43 9.36 -14.10
CA TRP A 111 23.46 9.87 -15.09
C TRP A 111 22.59 8.80 -15.74
N ALA A 112 23.12 7.59 -15.95
CA ALA A 112 22.37 6.49 -16.56
C ALA A 112 21.19 6.05 -15.67
N GLU A 113 21.42 5.92 -14.37
CA GLU A 113 20.37 5.56 -13.42
C GLU A 113 19.41 6.72 -13.16
N ALA A 114 19.92 7.95 -13.06
CA ALA A 114 19.09 9.14 -12.98
C ALA A 114 18.12 9.25 -14.18
N ALA A 115 18.61 8.98 -15.40
CA ALA A 115 17.81 8.99 -16.61
C ALA A 115 16.73 7.89 -16.62
N ALA A 116 17.06 6.68 -16.17
CA ALA A 116 16.09 5.58 -16.05
C ALA A 116 14.97 5.93 -15.05
N LEU A 117 15.31 6.45 -13.88
CA LEU A 117 14.35 6.88 -12.87
C LEU A 117 13.47 8.04 -13.35
N ALA A 118 14.07 9.01 -14.08
CA ALA A 118 13.34 10.12 -14.68
C ALA A 118 12.39 9.67 -15.81
N ALA A 119 12.75 8.63 -16.57
CA ALA A 119 11.86 8.04 -17.58
C ALA A 119 10.64 7.39 -16.93
N GLU A 120 10.83 6.63 -15.84
CA GLU A 120 9.74 6.01 -15.08
C GLU A 120 8.82 7.07 -14.44
N PHE A 121 9.39 8.17 -13.95
CA PHE A 121 8.65 9.33 -13.46
C PHE A 121 7.78 9.96 -14.57
N LYS A 122 8.35 10.18 -15.76
CA LYS A 122 7.63 10.74 -16.92
C LYS A 122 6.45 9.87 -17.34
N GLU A 123 6.61 8.54 -17.32
CA GLU A 123 5.52 7.61 -17.60
C GLU A 123 4.41 7.67 -16.56
N GLY A 124 4.75 7.79 -15.27
CA GLY A 124 3.75 7.97 -14.20
C GLY A 124 2.93 9.26 -14.39
N LEU A 125 3.58 10.38 -14.70
CA LEU A 125 2.88 11.64 -15.04
C LEU A 125 1.95 11.50 -16.25
N PHE A 126 2.36 10.75 -17.28
CA PHE A 126 1.50 10.49 -18.43
C PHE A 126 0.25 9.69 -18.04
N ARG A 127 0.40 8.70 -17.15
CA ARG A 127 -0.73 7.93 -16.60
C ARG A 127 -1.68 8.80 -15.78
N GLN A 128 -1.18 9.70 -14.92
CA GLN A 128 -2.03 10.66 -14.20
C GLN A 128 -2.84 11.56 -15.14
N ARG A 129 -2.21 12.06 -16.21
CA ARG A 129 -2.87 12.92 -17.21
C ARG A 129 -3.98 12.18 -17.97
N GLN A 130 -3.77 10.91 -18.30
CA GLN A 130 -4.78 10.06 -18.95
C GLN A 130 -5.97 9.79 -18.02
N GLU A 131 -5.71 9.53 -16.74
CA GLU A 131 -6.75 9.20 -15.76
C GLU A 131 -7.59 10.43 -15.38
N ALA A 132 -6.95 11.60 -15.20
CA ALA A 132 -7.65 12.86 -14.99
C ALA A 132 -8.60 13.19 -16.15
N ARG A 133 -8.21 12.86 -17.40
CA ARG A 133 -9.08 13.01 -18.58
C ARG A 133 -10.25 12.04 -18.56
N ARG A 134 -10.05 10.79 -18.13
CA ARG A 134 -11.12 9.79 -17.99
C ARG A 134 -12.17 10.21 -16.96
N VAL A 135 -11.75 10.66 -15.78
CA VAL A 135 -12.68 11.13 -14.74
C VAL A 135 -13.51 12.30 -15.23
N ARG A 136 -12.88 13.28 -15.90
CA ARG A 136 -13.59 14.44 -16.46
C ARG A 136 -14.60 14.04 -17.55
N ALA A 137 -14.28 13.04 -18.37
CA ALA A 137 -15.19 12.53 -19.40
C ALA A 137 -16.41 11.78 -18.80
N LEU A 138 -16.22 11.07 -17.69
CA LEU A 138 -17.30 10.36 -16.99
C LEU A 138 -18.24 11.31 -16.22
N GLN A 139 -17.73 12.45 -15.75
CA GLN A 139 -18.51 13.49 -15.07
C GLN A 139 -19.20 14.49 -16.02
N GLY A 140 -18.88 14.46 -17.31
CA GLY A 140 -19.45 15.32 -18.34
C GLY A 140 -20.57 14.64 -19.13
N HIS A 141 -21.73 14.41 -18.52
CA HIS A 141 -22.97 14.20 -19.28
C HIS A 141 -23.59 15.57 -19.63
N PRO A 142 -24.07 15.78 -20.87
CA PRO A 142 -24.74 17.02 -21.24
C PRO A 142 -26.10 17.07 -20.52
N VAL A 143 -26.30 18.06 -19.65
CA VAL A 143 -27.65 18.52 -19.29
C VAL A 143 -28.19 19.22 -20.54
N GLY A 144 -28.88 18.44 -21.38
CA GLY A 144 -29.46 18.90 -22.63
C GLY A 144 -30.88 18.34 -22.81
N ARG A 145 -31.85 19.22 -22.55
CA ARG A 145 -33.27 19.22 -22.95
C ARG A 145 -34.27 18.34 -22.18
N ALA A 146 -35.12 19.04 -21.44
CA ALA A 146 -36.56 18.81 -21.44
C ALA A 146 -37.27 20.17 -21.42
N GLY A 147 -38.19 20.40 -22.36
CA GLY A 147 -39.13 21.55 -22.40
C GLY A 147 -38.71 22.67 -23.31
#